data_AF-A0A147BXF5-F1
#
_entry.id   AF-A0A147BXF5-F1
#
_cell.length_a   1.000
_cell.length_b   1.000
_cell.length_c   1.000
_cell.angle_alpha   90.00
_cell.angle_beta   90.00
_cell.angle_gamma   90.00
#
_symmetry.space_group_name_H-M   'P 1'
#
loop_
_entity.id
_entity.type
_entity.pdbx_description
1 polymer ?
#
loop_
_entity_poly.entity_id
_entity_poly.type
_entity_poly.pdbx_seq_one_letter_code
_entity_poly.pdbx_strand_id
1 'polypeptide(L)'
;IIGTTRLIVAMFVLFAICKPAVANVVIKGTQYMAPNCDKKIQDLCNNRTAGTLEEVNVNPRQCQATCTYKPDPNKDTRESGGFIIRERNYERVRLPEGMPCAFSAKCNKDGNCICKSCDEDRSPKPPR
;
A
#
# COMPACT_ATOMS: atom_id res chain seq x y z
N ILE A 1 -57.99 11.41 13.58
CA ILE A 1 -56.74 11.01 14.28
C ILE A 1 -55.88 10.32 13.23
N ILE A 2 -54.93 11.07 12.66
CA ILE A 2 -54.13 10.70 11.49
C ILE A 2 -52.89 9.93 11.96
N GLY A 3 -52.73 8.70 11.46
CA GLY A 3 -51.65 7.79 11.80
C GLY A 3 -50.29 8.33 11.35
N THR A 4 -49.44 8.67 12.31
CA THR A 4 -48.09 9.23 12.10
C THR A 4 -47.04 8.49 12.93
N THR A 5 -47.10 7.16 12.96
CA THR A 5 -46.18 6.35 13.79
C THR A 5 -45.27 5.39 13.02
N ARG A 6 -45.18 5.46 11.68
CA ARG A 6 -44.34 4.54 10.89
C ARG A 6 -43.20 5.17 10.07
N LEU A 7 -43.00 6.48 10.11
CA LEU A 7 -41.97 7.15 9.30
C LEU A 7 -40.63 7.36 10.04
N ILE A 8 -40.62 7.35 11.37
CA ILE A 8 -39.40 7.69 12.14
C ILE A 8 -38.45 6.49 12.29
N VAL A 9 -38.96 5.26 12.25
CA VAL A 9 -38.14 4.05 12.44
C VAL A 9 -37.24 3.76 11.22
N ALA A 10 -37.63 4.20 10.02
CA ALA A 10 -36.86 3.97 8.80
C ALA A 10 -35.65 4.91 8.65
N MET A 11 -35.64 6.10 9.28
CA MET A 11 -34.52 7.05 9.17
C MET A 11 -33.29 6.65 10.00
N PHE A 12 -33.43 5.80 11.03
CA PHE A 12 -32.29 5.37 11.85
C PHE A 12 -31.47 4.23 11.25
N VAL A 13 -31.99 3.51 10.25
CA VAL A 13 -31.28 2.40 9.60
C VAL A 13 -30.32 2.89 8.50
N LEU A 14 -30.49 4.13 8.02
CA LEU A 14 -29.63 4.73 6.98
C LEU A 14 -28.24 5.14 7.48
N PHE A 15 -28.02 5.22 8.80
CA PHE A 15 -26.71 5.59 9.36
C PHE A 15 -25.70 4.43 9.48
N ALA A 16 -26.10 3.20 9.12
CA ALA A 16 -25.23 2.01 9.22
C ALA A 16 -24.39 1.72 7.95
N ILE A 17 -24.43 2.58 6.93
CA ILE A 17 -23.60 2.44 5.72
C ILE A 17 -22.76 3.70 5.52
N CYS A 18 -22.10 4.14 6.59
CA CYS A 18 -20.82 4.82 6.40
C CYS A 18 -19.85 3.77 5.87
N LYS A 19 -19.89 3.51 4.55
CA LYS A 19 -18.68 3.02 3.87
C LYS A 19 -17.59 3.97 4.35
N PRO A 20 -16.53 3.50 5.05
CA PRO A 20 -15.43 4.38 5.37
C PRO A 20 -15.06 5.02 4.05
N ALA A 21 -15.03 6.35 4.01
CA ALA A 21 -14.44 7.06 2.88
C ALA A 21 -13.04 6.49 2.81
N VAL A 22 -12.83 5.52 1.91
CA VAL A 22 -11.55 4.90 1.71
C VAL A 22 -10.75 6.06 1.18
N ALA A 23 -9.92 6.67 2.04
CA ALA A 23 -8.95 7.64 1.59
C ALA A 23 -8.28 6.99 0.38
N ASN A 24 -8.38 7.62 -0.80
CA ASN A 24 -7.81 7.07 -2.02
C ASN A 24 -6.29 7.08 -1.83
N VAL A 25 -5.77 6.00 -1.26
CA VAL A 25 -4.34 5.79 -1.07
C VAL A 25 -3.74 5.66 -2.45
N VAL A 26 -2.81 6.56 -2.78
CA VAL A 26 -2.14 6.55 -4.07
C VAL A 26 -1.11 5.42 -4.06
N ILE A 27 -1.23 4.46 -4.96
CA ILE A 27 -0.27 3.36 -5.10
C ILE A 27 0.52 3.59 -6.39
N LYS A 28 1.85 3.65 -6.29
CA LYS A 28 2.77 3.86 -7.41
C LYS A 28 3.74 2.69 -7.54
N GLY A 29 4.28 2.49 -8.75
CA GLY A 29 5.32 1.49 -8.99
C GLY A 29 4.80 0.06 -9.20
N THR A 30 3.48 -0.11 -9.37
CA THR A 30 2.81 -1.40 -9.60
C THR A 30 2.31 -1.57 -11.03
N GLN A 31 2.76 -0.73 -11.99
CA GLN A 31 2.22 -0.70 -13.37
C GLN A 31 2.35 -2.03 -14.13
N TYR A 32 3.27 -2.89 -13.71
CA TYR A 32 3.52 -4.21 -14.31
C TYR A 32 3.02 -5.37 -13.43
N MET A 33 2.32 -5.06 -12.34
CA MET A 33 1.76 -6.04 -11.42
C MET A 33 0.27 -6.26 -11.71
N ALA A 34 -0.25 -7.39 -11.25
CA ALA A 34 -1.68 -7.64 -11.32
C ALA A 34 -2.43 -6.73 -10.33
N PRO A 35 -3.66 -6.28 -10.62
CA PRO A 35 -4.41 -5.35 -9.75
C PRO A 35 -4.63 -5.85 -8.32
N ASN A 36 -4.64 -7.17 -8.11
CA ASN A 36 -4.74 -7.76 -6.76
C ASN A 36 -3.46 -7.62 -5.93
N CYS A 37 -2.32 -7.23 -6.52
CA CYS A 37 -1.09 -6.92 -5.80
C CYS A 37 -1.22 -5.61 -5.00
N ASP A 38 -1.91 -4.61 -5.54
CA ASP A 38 -2.01 -3.28 -4.95
C ASP A 38 -2.53 -3.34 -3.51
N LYS A 39 -3.68 -3.99 -3.30
CA LYS A 39 -4.27 -4.16 -1.96
C LYS A 39 -3.33 -4.89 -1.01
N LYS A 40 -2.68 -5.97 -1.49
CA LYS A 40 -1.77 -6.75 -0.66
C LYS A 40 -0.53 -5.96 -0.24
N ILE A 41 -0.06 -5.05 -1.09
CA ILE A 41 1.08 -4.17 -0.78
C ILE A 41 0.63 -3.03 0.15
N GLN A 42 -0.54 -2.45 -0.08
CA GLN A 42 -1.13 -1.46 0.80
C GLN A 42 -1.33 -1.99 2.23
N ASP A 43 -1.78 -3.25 2.38
CA ASP A 43 -1.97 -3.89 3.67
C ASP A 43 -0.66 -4.07 4.47
N LEU A 44 0.51 -4.01 3.81
CA LEU A 44 1.81 -3.99 4.48
C LEU A 44 2.05 -2.67 5.24
N CYS A 45 1.44 -1.58 4.77
CA CYS A 45 1.57 -0.24 5.33
C CYS A 45 0.60 -0.01 6.50
N ASN A 46 0.72 -0.79 7.57
CA ASN A 46 -0.25 -0.82 8.67
C ASN A 46 0.14 -0.01 9.93
N ASN A 47 1.15 0.86 9.82
CA ASN A 47 1.64 1.64 10.95
C ASN A 47 0.68 2.78 11.35
N ARG A 48 -0.20 2.47 12.31
CA ARG A 48 -1.21 3.42 12.80
C ARG A 48 -0.64 4.58 13.61
N THR A 49 0.56 4.45 14.18
CA THR A 49 1.19 5.54 14.95
C THR A 49 1.85 6.57 14.03
N ALA A 50 2.16 6.19 12.79
CA ALA A 50 2.68 7.11 11.78
C ALA A 50 1.62 8.08 11.21
N GLY A 51 0.33 7.77 11.39
CA GLY A 51 -0.80 8.61 10.96
C GLY A 51 -1.67 7.94 9.88
N THR A 52 -2.35 8.75 9.08
CA THR A 52 -3.20 8.29 7.98
C THR A 52 -2.35 8.01 6.75
N LEU A 53 -2.43 6.80 6.19
CA LEU A 53 -1.73 6.45 4.96
C LEU A 53 -2.23 7.28 3.77
N GLU A 54 -1.32 7.95 3.07
CA GLU A 54 -1.64 8.74 1.87
C GLU A 54 -1.13 8.09 0.58
N GLU A 55 0.10 7.55 0.62
CA GLU A 55 0.78 7.05 -0.58
C GLU A 55 1.62 5.81 -0.25
N VAL A 56 1.61 4.86 -1.19
CA VAL A 56 2.50 3.69 -1.19
C VAL A 56 3.30 3.72 -2.49
N ASN A 57 4.60 3.92 -2.36
CA ASN A 57 5.52 3.88 -3.49
C ASN A 57 6.27 2.56 -3.51
N VAL A 58 5.94 1.69 -4.46
CA VAL A 58 6.50 0.34 -4.58
C VAL A 58 7.76 0.40 -5.44
N ASN A 59 8.83 -0.23 -4.97
CA ASN A 59 10.03 -0.50 -5.76
C ASN A 59 10.21 -2.02 -5.91
N PRO A 60 9.59 -2.64 -6.92
CA PRO A 60 9.58 -4.09 -7.08
C PRO A 60 10.98 -4.68 -7.14
N ARG A 61 11.91 -4.05 -7.87
CA ARG A 61 13.30 -4.53 -8.03
C ARG A 61 14.08 -4.57 -6.72
N GLN A 62 13.73 -3.71 -5.77
CA GLN A 62 14.30 -3.69 -4.42
C GLN A 62 13.49 -4.52 -3.41
N CYS A 63 12.42 -5.17 -3.86
CA CYS A 63 11.49 -5.92 -3.02
C CYS A 63 11.04 -5.11 -1.79
N GLN A 64 10.76 -3.83 -1.99
CA GLN A 64 10.40 -2.89 -0.93
C GLN A 64 9.29 -1.95 -1.38
N ALA A 65 8.57 -1.40 -0.42
CA ALA A 65 7.67 -0.27 -0.62
C ALA A 65 7.93 0.80 0.45
N THR A 66 7.74 2.07 0.07
CA THR A 66 7.76 3.20 1.00
C THR A 66 6.33 3.64 1.25
N CYS A 67 5.88 3.53 2.48
CA CYS A 67 4.59 4.00 2.96
C CYS A 67 4.75 5.44 3.46
N THR A 68 3.92 6.35 2.95
CA THR A 68 3.90 7.77 3.35
C THR A 68 2.62 8.06 4.10
N TYR A 69 2.78 8.58 5.31
CA TYR A 69 1.69 8.88 6.22
C TYR A 69 1.60 10.37 6.50
N LYS A 70 0.36 10.85 6.63
CA LYS A 70 0.06 12.18 7.17
C LYS A 70 -0.21 12.04 8.67
N PRO A 71 0.62 12.64 9.54
CA PRO A 71 0.49 12.43 10.99
C PRO A 71 -0.82 13.00 11.56
N ASP A 72 -1.19 14.20 11.15
CA ASP A 72 -2.47 14.84 11.49
C ASP A 72 -3.31 15.00 10.21
N PRO A 73 -4.49 14.38 10.08
CA PRO A 73 -5.30 14.51 8.87
C PRO A 73 -5.74 15.95 8.56
N ASN A 74 -5.80 16.82 9.57
CA ASN A 74 -6.27 18.20 9.45
C ASN A 74 -5.14 19.21 9.24
N LYS A 75 -3.88 18.80 9.43
CA LYS A 75 -2.71 19.68 9.33
C LYS A 75 -1.69 19.10 8.36
N ASP A 76 -1.37 19.87 7.31
CA ASP A 76 -0.46 19.40 6.27
C ASP A 76 0.99 19.83 6.46
N THR A 77 1.22 20.83 7.29
CA THR A 77 2.51 21.48 7.43
C THR A 77 2.87 21.74 8.89
N ARG A 78 4.18 21.81 9.17
CA ARG A 78 4.71 22.30 10.44
C ARG A 78 5.76 23.36 10.20
N GLU A 79 5.92 24.24 11.16
CA GLU A 79 7.04 25.18 11.16
C GLU A 79 8.28 24.52 11.78
N SER A 80 9.42 24.63 11.11
CA SER A 80 10.70 24.14 11.62
C SER A 80 11.81 25.06 11.12
N GLY A 81 12.55 25.69 12.05
CA GLY A 81 13.62 26.61 11.72
C GLY A 81 13.17 27.84 10.90
N GLY A 82 11.92 28.30 11.08
CA GLY A 82 11.35 29.43 10.34
C GLY A 82 10.81 29.08 8.95
N PHE A 83 10.81 27.80 8.57
CA PHE A 83 10.25 27.32 7.29
C PHE A 83 8.99 26.49 7.52
N ILE A 84 8.01 26.64 6.63
CA ILE A 84 6.83 25.78 6.56
C ILE A 84 7.18 24.53 5.76
N ILE A 85 7.21 23.37 6.42
CA ILE A 85 7.55 22.09 5.81
C ILE A 85 6.31 21.21 5.79
N ARG A 86 6.07 20.51 4.67
CA ARG A 86 5.02 19.50 4.58
C ARG A 86 5.35 18.34 5.52
N GLU A 87 4.48 18.09 6.49
CA GLU A 87 4.75 17.10 7.54
C GLU A 87 4.28 15.72 7.09
N ARG A 88 5.23 14.79 6.96
CA ARG A 88 5.00 13.41 6.56
C ARG A 88 5.86 12.46 7.37
N ASN A 89 5.28 11.33 7.74
CA ASN A 89 6.00 10.18 8.29
C ASN A 89 6.22 9.15 7.19
N TYR A 90 7.35 8.45 7.24
CA TYR A 90 7.73 7.48 6.23
C TYR A 90 8.11 6.16 6.89
N GLU A 91 7.67 5.06 6.29
CA GLU A 91 8.05 3.71 6.68
C GLU A 91 8.46 2.92 5.45
N ARG A 92 9.54 2.13 5.56
CA ARG A 92 9.91 1.18 4.52
C ARG A 92 9.47 -0.21 4.95
N VAL A 93 8.71 -0.88 4.09
CA VAL A 93 8.25 -2.25 4.29
C VAL A 93 8.85 -3.16 3.22
N ARG A 94 9.17 -4.40 3.59
CA ARG A 94 9.63 -5.41 2.64
C ARG A 94 8.44 -6.08 1.96
N LEU A 95 8.56 -6.30 0.66
CA LEU A 95 7.61 -7.12 -0.07
C LEU A 95 7.77 -8.59 0.36
N PRO A 96 6.67 -9.35 0.46
CA PRO A 96 6.72 -10.74 0.91
C PRO A 96 7.47 -11.64 -0.09
N GLU A 97 8.03 -12.73 0.43
CA GLU A 97 8.65 -13.77 -0.39
C GLU A 97 7.69 -14.26 -1.48
N GLY A 98 8.23 -14.47 -2.68
CA GLY A 98 7.47 -14.93 -3.84
C GLY A 98 6.76 -13.82 -4.61
N MET A 99 6.70 -12.58 -4.09
CA MET A 99 6.11 -11.46 -4.81
C MET A 99 6.90 -11.18 -6.11
N PRO A 100 6.22 -11.01 -7.27
CA PRO A 100 6.91 -10.71 -8.52
C PRO A 100 7.62 -9.36 -8.43
N CYS A 101 8.91 -9.34 -8.79
CA CYS A 101 9.74 -8.13 -8.71
C CYS A 101 10.29 -7.69 -10.08
N ALA A 102 10.38 -8.61 -11.04
CA ALA A 102 10.68 -8.37 -12.45
C ALA A 102 10.22 -9.57 -13.29
N PHE A 103 10.48 -9.56 -14.60
CA PHE A 103 10.15 -10.68 -15.49
C PHE A 103 10.82 -11.98 -14.99
N SER A 104 10.00 -12.98 -14.68
CA SER A 104 10.44 -14.29 -14.14
C SER A 104 11.24 -14.23 -12.83
N ALA A 105 11.26 -13.08 -12.16
CA ALA A 105 11.98 -12.85 -10.91
C ALA A 105 11.02 -12.67 -9.73
N LYS A 106 11.43 -13.17 -8.56
CA LYS A 106 10.63 -13.11 -7.33
C LYS A 106 11.45 -12.61 -6.16
N CYS A 107 10.78 -11.95 -5.22
CA CYS A 107 11.39 -11.57 -3.94
C CYS A 107 11.73 -12.80 -3.10
N ASN A 108 12.92 -12.81 -2.51
CA ASN A 108 13.32 -13.81 -1.52
C ASN A 108 13.09 -13.29 -0.08
N LYS A 109 13.39 -14.12 0.92
CA LYS A 109 13.25 -13.76 2.36
C LYS A 109 14.15 -12.61 2.81
N ASP A 110 15.28 -12.41 2.12
CA ASP A 110 16.25 -11.35 2.43
C ASP A 110 15.83 -9.98 1.86
N GLY A 111 14.77 -9.94 1.04
CA GLY A 111 14.34 -8.73 0.34
C GLY A 111 15.11 -8.47 -0.95
N ASN A 112 15.67 -9.51 -1.57
CA ASN A 112 16.34 -9.44 -2.87
C ASN A 112 15.41 -9.93 -3.98
N CYS A 113 15.49 -9.30 -5.16
CA CYS A 113 14.80 -9.75 -6.36
C CYS A 113 15.68 -10.77 -7.10
N ILE A 114 15.26 -12.04 -7.13
CA ILE A 114 16.05 -13.15 -7.66
C ILE A 114 15.42 -13.70 -8.94
N CYS A 115 16.23 -13.82 -10.00
CA CYS A 115 15.85 -14.44 -11.26
C CYS A 115 16.64 -15.75 -11.43
N LYS A 116 16.06 -16.87 -10.98
CA LYS A 116 16.76 -18.17 -10.99
C LYS A 116 17.29 -18.57 -12.37
N SER A 117 16.60 -18.22 -13.45
CA SER A 117 17.04 -18.53 -14.82
C SER A 117 18.25 -17.72 -15.29
N CYS A 118 18.61 -16.65 -14.57
CA CYS A 118 19.86 -15.92 -14.73
C CYS A 118 20.98 -16.43 -13.83
N ASP A 119 20.63 -17.04 -12.68
CA ASP A 119 21.59 -17.59 -11.72
C ASP A 119 22.01 -19.03 -12.06
N GLU A 120 21.24 -19.73 -12.91
CA GLU A 120 21.62 -21.04 -13.42
C GLU A 120 22.77 -20.93 -14.42
N ASP A 121 23.87 -21.65 -14.16
CA ASP A 121 24.99 -21.80 -15.08
C ASP A 121 24.50 -22.40 -16.41
N ARG A 122 24.37 -21.56 -17.44
CA ARG A 122 24.09 -21.99 -18.82
C ARG A 122 25.32 -22.56 -19.51
N SER A 123 26.12 -23.37 -18.82
CA SER A 123 27.08 -24.21 -19.53
C SER A 123 26.28 -25.17 -20.41
N PRO A 124 26.53 -25.22 -21.73
CA PRO A 124 25.81 -26.15 -22.60
C PRO A 124 26.01 -27.57 -22.05
N LYS A 125 24.90 -28.23 -21.70
CA LYS A 125 24.94 -29.65 -21.33
C LYS A 125 25.38 -30.42 -22.58
N PRO A 126 26.36 -31.33 -22.49
CA PRO A 126 26.76 -32.13 -23.63
C PRO A 126 25.53 -32.91 -24.15
N PRO A 127 25.40 -33.08 -25.48
CA PRO A 127 24.31 -33.87 -26.06
C PRO A 127 24.33 -35.29 -25.48
N ARG A 128 23.13 -35.82 -25.18
CA ARG A 128 22.93 -37.21 -24.72
C ARG A 128 23.17 -38.21 -25.84
#